data_AF-A0A6B1IIB3-F1
#
_entry.id   AF-A0A6B1IIB3-F1
#
_cell.length_a   1.000
_cell.length_b   1.000
_cell.length_c   1.000
_cell.angle_alpha   90.00
_cell.angle_beta   90.00
_cell.angle_gamma   90.00
#
_symmetry.space_group_name_H-M   'P 1'
#
loop_
_entity.id
_entity.type
_entity.pdbx_description
1 polymer ?
#
loop_
_entity_poly.entity_id
_entity_poly.type
_entity_poly.pdbx_seq_one_letter_code
_entity_poly.pdbx_strand_id
1 'polypeptide(L)'
;MRRRLGTSLYAGLLFTVLGLVAWATGQPFVFPSLGPSAFVLAFDRRSERERAVRVVASHLIGGVAGLAAWTVIADGAALTATPPAFSPEGFRLTASAVASLVATSWAMIATDWVHPPACATTLIVSLGLLSTPAEVAIIVASVTVLVAFHAAVILAFKRLVGDAHPLYGRDDADEADGAER
;
A
#
# COMPACT_ATOMS: atom_id res chain seq x y z
N MET A 1 -8.49 -19.62 16.84
CA MET A 1 -7.57 -20.26 15.87
C MET A 1 -8.01 -20.11 14.41
N ARG A 2 -9.19 -20.63 14.00
CA ARG A 2 -9.65 -20.66 12.59
C ARG A 2 -9.68 -19.30 11.88
N ARG A 3 -10.18 -18.24 12.52
CA ARG A 3 -10.19 -16.88 11.93
C ARG A 3 -8.78 -16.35 11.64
N ARG A 4 -7.83 -16.53 12.57
CA ARG A 4 -6.44 -16.06 12.43
C ARG A 4 -5.70 -16.80 11.30
N LEU A 5 -5.92 -18.10 11.19
CA LEU A 5 -5.41 -18.92 10.08
C LEU A 5 -6.00 -18.46 8.74
N GLY A 6 -7.32 -18.22 8.68
CA GLY A 6 -7.99 -17.73 7.49
C GLY A 6 -7.44 -16.38 7.00
N THR A 7 -7.24 -15.42 7.90
CA THR A 7 -6.68 -14.11 7.54
C THR A 7 -5.24 -14.20 7.04
N SER A 8 -4.42 -15.06 7.67
CA SER A 8 -3.02 -15.25 7.26
C SER A 8 -2.91 -15.91 5.88
N LEU A 9 -3.73 -16.94 5.63
CA LEU A 9 -3.82 -17.59 4.32
C LEU A 9 -4.36 -16.64 3.25
N TYR A 10 -5.32 -15.79 3.60
CA TYR A 10 -5.86 -14.79 2.67
C TYR A 10 -4.83 -13.74 2.29
N ALA A 11 -4.09 -13.19 3.26
CA ALA A 11 -2.98 -12.28 2.97
C ALA A 11 -1.93 -12.94 2.07
N GLY A 12 -1.60 -14.21 2.32
CA GLY A 12 -0.71 -14.99 1.47
C GLY A 12 -1.25 -15.21 0.05
N LEU A 13 -2.54 -15.47 -0.11
CA LEU A 13 -3.20 -15.60 -1.41
C LEU A 13 -3.11 -14.31 -2.22
N LEU A 14 -3.45 -13.16 -1.61
CA LEU A 14 -3.35 -11.85 -2.25
C LEU A 14 -1.91 -11.60 -2.77
N PHE A 15 -0.92 -11.96 -1.96
CA PHE A 15 0.49 -11.77 -2.32
C PHE A 15 0.99 -12.76 -3.38
N THR A 16 0.45 -13.98 -3.42
CA THR A 16 0.81 -15.00 -4.41
C THR A 16 0.50 -14.54 -5.83
N VAL A 17 -0.63 -13.86 -6.04
CA VAL A 17 -1.00 -13.30 -7.35
C VAL A 17 0.07 -12.33 -7.85
N LEU A 18 0.51 -11.41 -6.99
CA LEU A 18 1.56 -10.45 -7.33
C LEU A 18 2.91 -11.14 -7.57
N GLY A 19 3.24 -12.15 -6.76
CA GLY A 19 4.43 -12.97 -6.94
C GLY A 19 4.46 -13.69 -8.28
N LEU A 20 3.33 -14.23 -8.74
CA LEU A 20 3.22 -14.86 -10.05
C LEU A 20 3.40 -13.85 -11.19
N VAL A 21 2.83 -12.64 -11.08
CA VAL A 21 3.01 -11.58 -12.08
C VAL A 21 4.48 -11.13 -12.12
N ALA A 22 5.10 -10.93 -10.96
CA ALA A 22 6.52 -10.58 -10.88
C ALA A 22 7.39 -11.67 -11.54
N TRP A 23 7.13 -12.94 -11.22
CA TRP A 23 7.87 -14.07 -11.78
C TRP A 23 7.69 -14.21 -13.30
N ALA A 24 6.48 -14.00 -13.81
CA ALA A 24 6.17 -14.13 -15.23
C ALA A 24 6.71 -12.96 -16.08
N THR A 25 6.78 -11.76 -15.52
CA THR A 25 7.12 -10.54 -16.27
C THR A 25 8.54 -10.03 -16.01
N GLY A 26 9.18 -10.47 -14.92
CA GLY A 26 10.45 -9.91 -14.44
C GLY A 26 10.34 -8.48 -13.89
N GLN A 27 9.13 -7.93 -13.78
CA GLN A 27 8.89 -6.58 -13.28
C GLN A 27 8.72 -6.58 -11.74
N PRO A 28 9.02 -5.47 -11.05
CA PRO A 28 8.98 -5.38 -9.59
C PRO A 28 7.55 -5.27 -9.03
N PHE A 29 6.70 -6.26 -9.29
CA PHE A 29 5.33 -6.35 -8.75
C PHE A 29 5.29 -6.76 -7.26
N VAL A 30 6.43 -7.12 -6.69
CA VAL A 30 6.60 -7.46 -5.29
C VAL A 30 7.62 -6.51 -4.67
N PHE A 31 7.15 -5.65 -3.76
CA PHE A 31 7.98 -4.70 -3.02
C PHE A 31 7.51 -4.55 -1.57
N PRO A 32 8.39 -4.11 -0.64
CA PRO A 32 8.14 -4.18 0.79
C PRO A 32 6.81 -3.59 1.28
N SER A 33 6.33 -2.49 0.70
CA SER A 33 5.11 -1.82 1.15
C SER A 33 3.80 -2.56 0.80
N LEU A 34 3.84 -3.53 -0.13
CA LEU A 34 2.67 -4.34 -0.48
C LEU A 34 2.29 -5.34 0.61
N GLY A 35 3.26 -5.85 1.38
CA GLY A 35 2.99 -6.82 2.44
C GLY A 35 2.04 -6.25 3.51
N PRO A 36 2.40 -5.12 4.15
CA PRO A 36 1.51 -4.41 5.07
C PRO A 36 0.21 -3.94 4.41
N SER A 37 0.22 -3.57 3.12
CA SER A 37 -1.02 -3.19 2.40
C SER A 37 -1.98 -4.38 2.27
N ALA A 38 -1.49 -5.54 1.85
CA ALA A 38 -2.27 -6.78 1.76
C ALA A 38 -2.74 -7.24 3.16
N PHE A 39 -1.88 -7.11 4.17
CA PHE A 39 -2.23 -7.39 5.55
C PHE A 39 -3.38 -6.50 6.02
N VAL A 40 -3.25 -5.18 5.87
CA VAL A 40 -4.33 -4.23 6.21
C VAL A 40 -5.60 -4.64 5.48
N LEU A 41 -5.56 -4.85 4.15
CA LEU A 41 -6.70 -5.29 3.35
C LEU A 41 -7.38 -6.54 3.93
N ALA A 42 -6.61 -7.55 4.32
CA ALA A 42 -7.12 -8.79 4.89
C ALA A 42 -7.83 -8.63 6.26
N PHE A 43 -7.58 -7.56 7.02
CA PHE A 43 -8.05 -7.40 8.40
C PHE A 43 -9.27 -6.50 8.60
N ASP A 44 -9.57 -5.59 7.67
CA ASP A 44 -10.60 -4.56 7.85
C ASP A 44 -11.72 -4.71 6.80
N ARG A 45 -12.98 -4.52 7.22
CA ARG A 45 -14.22 -4.87 6.49
C ARG A 45 -15.12 -3.66 6.16
N ARG A 46 -14.60 -2.43 6.30
CA ARG A 46 -15.30 -1.18 5.94
C ARG A 46 -15.49 -1.01 4.42
N SER A 47 -16.25 0.01 4.01
CA SER A 47 -16.62 0.31 2.60
C SER A 47 -15.45 0.08 1.62
N GLU A 48 -15.61 -0.91 0.72
CA GLU A 48 -14.54 -1.42 -0.14
C GLU A 48 -14.01 -0.36 -1.12
N ARG A 49 -14.89 0.49 -1.63
CA ARG A 49 -14.56 1.43 -2.72
C ARG A 49 -13.71 2.60 -2.23
N GLU A 50 -14.10 3.23 -1.13
CA GLU A 50 -13.34 4.38 -0.57
C GLU A 50 -11.98 3.92 -0.06
N ARG A 51 -11.92 2.70 0.49
CA ARG A 51 -10.67 2.07 0.91
C ARG A 51 -9.76 1.76 -0.26
N ALA A 52 -10.29 1.20 -1.34
CA ALA A 52 -9.55 0.91 -2.55
C ALA A 52 -8.89 2.18 -3.11
N VAL A 53 -9.68 3.25 -3.24
CA VAL A 53 -9.19 4.56 -3.69
C VAL A 53 -8.12 5.09 -2.74
N ARG A 54 -8.35 5.04 -1.42
CA ARG A 54 -7.38 5.49 -0.42
C ARG A 54 -6.03 4.77 -0.54
N VAL A 55 -6.03 3.44 -0.66
CA VAL A 55 -4.80 2.65 -0.78
C VAL A 55 -4.06 3.02 -2.07
N VAL A 56 -4.74 3.02 -3.22
CA VAL A 56 -4.10 3.36 -4.51
C VAL A 56 -3.58 4.80 -4.51
N ALA A 57 -4.41 5.76 -4.06
CA ALA A 57 -4.06 7.17 -4.07
C ALA A 57 -2.91 7.51 -3.12
N SER A 58 -2.86 6.89 -1.93
CA SER A 58 -1.73 7.04 -1.01
C SER A 58 -0.40 6.57 -1.62
N HIS A 59 -0.40 5.45 -2.34
CA HIS A 59 0.79 4.89 -2.98
C HIS A 59 1.22 5.73 -4.18
N LEU A 60 0.26 6.30 -4.91
CA LEU A 60 0.52 7.29 -5.94
C LEU A 60 1.18 8.56 -5.34
N ILE A 61 0.65 9.09 -4.24
CA ILE A 61 1.26 10.22 -3.51
C ILE A 61 2.69 9.86 -3.11
N GLY A 62 2.89 8.70 -2.48
CA GLY A 62 4.21 8.28 -2.02
C GLY A 62 5.21 8.09 -3.15
N GLY A 63 4.78 7.46 -4.25
CA GLY A 63 5.60 7.27 -5.44
C GLY A 63 5.99 8.59 -6.11
N VAL A 64 5.04 9.51 -6.28
CA VAL A 64 5.29 10.83 -6.89
C VAL A 64 6.19 11.70 -6.00
N ALA A 65 5.92 11.76 -4.69
CA ALA A 65 6.74 12.53 -3.75
C ALA A 65 8.16 11.95 -3.64
N GLY A 66 8.28 10.62 -3.61
CA GLY A 66 9.56 9.93 -3.61
C GLY A 66 10.35 10.21 -4.88
N LEU A 67 9.71 10.10 -6.05
CA LEU A 67 10.34 10.34 -7.35
C LEU A 67 10.80 11.78 -7.47
N ALA A 68 9.95 12.75 -7.11
CA ALA A 68 10.29 14.16 -7.17
C ALA A 68 11.47 14.53 -6.25
N ALA A 69 11.51 14.01 -5.02
CA ALA A 69 12.64 14.26 -4.13
C ALA A 69 13.91 13.57 -4.62
N TRP A 70 13.80 12.35 -5.17
CA TRP A 70 14.95 11.63 -5.71
C TRP A 70 15.57 12.38 -6.89
N THR A 71 14.75 12.75 -7.88
CA THR A 71 15.23 13.47 -9.08
C THR A 71 15.89 14.80 -8.76
N VAL A 72 15.41 15.52 -7.73
CA VAL A 72 15.97 16.82 -7.35
C VAL A 72 17.22 16.69 -6.47
N ILE A 73 17.27 15.71 -5.55
CA ILE A 73 18.28 15.68 -4.48
C ILE A 73 19.30 14.55 -4.68
N ALA A 74 18.83 13.38 -5.11
CA ALA A 74 19.57 12.12 -5.08
C ALA A 74 19.71 11.44 -6.45
N ASP A 75 19.51 12.18 -7.55
CA ASP A 75 19.63 11.64 -8.91
C ASP A 75 20.94 10.87 -9.13
N GLY A 76 20.80 9.66 -9.69
CA GLY A 76 21.90 8.72 -9.89
C GLY A 76 22.42 8.00 -8.64
N ALA A 77 21.90 8.28 -7.44
CA ALA A 77 22.24 7.57 -6.21
C ALA A 77 21.20 6.49 -5.86
N ALA A 78 21.65 5.37 -5.30
CA ALA A 78 20.77 4.29 -4.86
C ALA A 78 21.32 3.58 -3.62
N LEU A 79 20.46 3.32 -2.63
CA LEU A 79 20.84 2.63 -1.39
C LEU A 79 20.98 1.10 -1.60
N THR A 80 21.99 0.71 -2.38
CA THR A 80 22.33 -0.71 -2.65
C THR A 80 23.39 -1.26 -1.69
N ALA A 81 24.13 -0.38 -1.03
CA ALA A 81 25.07 -0.68 0.04
C ALA A 81 24.99 0.41 1.11
N THR A 82 25.52 0.14 2.31
CA THR A 82 25.58 1.15 3.38
C THR A 82 26.62 2.21 3.05
N PRO A 83 26.24 3.49 2.86
CA PRO A 83 27.21 4.55 2.59
C PRO A 83 28.08 4.81 3.83
N PRO A 84 29.34 5.24 3.66
CA PRO A 84 30.16 5.68 4.79
C PRO A 84 29.49 6.81 5.58
N ALA A 85 29.74 6.85 6.89
CA ALA A 85 29.25 7.92 7.75
C ALA A 85 29.71 9.28 7.21
N PHE A 86 28.80 10.26 7.20
CA PHE A 86 29.03 11.62 6.69
C PHE A 86 29.46 11.70 5.21
N SER A 87 29.22 10.66 4.41
CA SER A 87 29.47 10.72 2.96
C SER A 87 28.48 11.65 2.25
N PRO A 88 28.92 12.35 1.17
CA PRO A 88 28.01 13.18 0.36
C PRO A 88 26.84 12.40 -0.23
N GLU A 89 27.07 11.16 -0.67
CA GLU A 89 26.02 10.29 -1.21
C GLU A 89 25.01 9.88 -0.13
N GLY A 90 25.50 9.46 1.05
CA GLY A 90 24.63 9.15 2.19
C GLY A 90 23.78 10.35 2.62
N PHE A 91 24.35 11.56 2.57
CA PHE A 91 23.60 12.79 2.80
C PHE A 91 22.50 13.01 1.75
N ARG A 92 22.81 12.89 0.45
CA ARG A 92 21.81 13.04 -0.63
C ARG A 92 20.65 12.07 -0.49
N LEU A 93 20.94 10.79 -0.27
CA LEU A 93 19.92 9.75 -0.06
C LEU A 93 19.06 10.04 1.17
N THR A 94 19.69 10.41 2.30
CA THR A 94 18.97 10.72 3.54
C THR A 94 18.11 11.98 3.39
N ALA A 95 18.63 13.03 2.75
CA ALA A 95 17.90 14.27 2.50
C ALA A 95 16.69 14.04 1.59
N SER A 96 16.86 13.25 0.52
CA SER A 96 15.75 12.85 -0.35
C SER A 96 14.67 12.04 0.39
N ALA A 97 15.11 11.06 1.20
CA ALA A 97 14.21 10.26 2.02
C ALA A 97 13.40 11.10 3.02
N VAL A 98 14.05 11.97 3.78
CA VAL A 98 13.38 12.83 4.77
C VAL A 98 12.41 13.80 4.09
N ALA A 99 12.87 14.49 3.03
CA ALA A 99 12.04 15.49 2.33
C ALA A 99 10.79 14.85 1.72
N SER A 100 10.94 13.73 1.02
CA SER A 100 9.82 13.00 0.41
C SER A 100 8.86 12.43 1.46
N LEU A 101 9.36 11.94 2.60
CA LEU A 101 8.53 11.38 3.66
C LEU A 101 7.66 12.44 4.33
N VAL A 102 8.22 13.63 4.58
CA VAL A 102 7.47 14.80 5.06
C VAL A 102 6.39 15.19 4.06
N ALA A 103 6.75 15.33 2.78
CA ALA A 103 5.80 15.69 1.72
C ALA A 103 4.67 14.65 1.57
N THR A 104 5.01 13.36 1.60
CA THR A 104 4.03 12.26 1.52
C THR A 104 3.07 12.30 2.71
N SER A 105 3.61 12.41 3.91
CA SER A 105 2.81 12.41 5.14
C SER A 105 1.85 13.59 5.16
N TRP A 106 2.35 14.78 4.82
CA TRP A 106 1.53 15.98 4.73
C TRP A 106 0.44 15.85 3.65
N ALA A 107 0.79 15.37 2.45
CA ALA A 107 -0.17 15.19 1.36
C ALA A 107 -1.27 14.15 1.70
N MET A 108 -0.91 13.03 2.34
CA MET A 108 -1.90 12.04 2.78
C MET A 108 -2.86 12.60 3.83
N ILE A 109 -2.36 13.40 4.77
CA ILE A 109 -3.19 14.07 5.79
C ILE A 109 -4.09 15.10 5.11
N ALA A 110 -3.56 15.93 4.21
CA ALA A 110 -4.31 16.97 3.53
C ALA A 110 -5.41 16.45 2.58
N THR A 111 -5.28 15.20 2.11
CA THR A 111 -6.22 14.54 1.20
C THR A 111 -7.12 13.51 1.89
N ASP A 112 -6.97 13.30 3.20
CA ASP A 112 -7.60 12.21 3.96
C ASP A 112 -7.33 10.80 3.39
N TRP A 113 -6.23 10.65 2.64
CA TRP A 113 -5.81 9.37 2.05
C TRP A 113 -4.70 8.69 2.85
N VAL A 114 -4.84 8.68 4.18
CA VAL A 114 -3.85 8.09 5.07
C VAL A 114 -3.85 6.56 4.92
N HIS A 115 -2.74 6.04 4.40
CA HIS A 115 -2.41 4.62 4.38
C HIS A 115 -0.93 4.47 4.73
N PRO A 116 -0.58 4.18 6.00
CA PRO A 116 0.80 4.18 6.46
C PRO A 116 1.79 3.35 5.60
N PRO A 117 1.41 2.21 4.99
CA PRO A 117 2.30 1.49 4.09
C PRO A 117 2.82 2.31 2.89
N ALA A 118 2.11 3.36 2.45
CA ALA A 118 2.59 4.23 1.38
C ALA A 118 3.88 4.98 1.73
N CYS A 119 4.15 5.22 3.01
CA CYS A 119 5.43 5.80 3.45
C CYS A 119 6.63 4.90 3.08
N ALA A 120 6.45 3.57 3.09
CA ALA A 120 7.50 2.65 2.65
C ALA A 120 7.69 2.74 1.13
N THR A 121 6.63 2.94 0.34
CA THR A 121 6.74 3.23 -1.10
C THR A 121 7.53 4.50 -1.35
N THR A 122 7.24 5.57 -0.60
CA THR A 122 8.03 6.81 -0.66
C THR A 122 9.51 6.54 -0.48
N LEU A 123 9.90 5.79 0.56
CA LEU A 123 11.30 5.48 0.86
C LEU A 123 11.95 4.60 -0.21
N ILE A 124 11.24 3.61 -0.76
CA ILE A 124 11.76 2.78 -1.85
C ILE A 124 12.15 3.65 -3.05
N VAL A 125 11.28 4.59 -3.41
CA VAL A 125 11.51 5.48 -4.56
C VAL A 125 12.55 6.55 -4.23
N SER A 126 12.48 7.20 -3.06
CA SER A 126 13.41 8.29 -2.69
C SER A 126 14.82 7.83 -2.33
N LEU A 127 15.00 6.55 -2.02
CA LEU A 127 16.31 5.92 -1.83
C LEU A 127 16.89 5.33 -3.12
N GLY A 128 16.23 5.52 -4.27
CA GLY A 128 16.76 5.12 -5.57
C GLY A 128 16.61 3.64 -5.91
N LEU A 129 15.73 2.90 -5.23
CA LEU A 129 15.54 1.47 -5.51
C LEU A 129 14.57 1.21 -6.66
N LEU A 130 13.56 2.08 -6.82
CA LEU A 130 12.55 2.05 -7.90
C LEU A 130 12.20 3.49 -8.30
N SER A 131 13.19 4.23 -8.79
CA SER A 131 13.15 5.69 -8.94
C SER A 131 13.00 6.20 -10.39
N THR A 132 12.50 5.36 -11.30
CA THR A 132 12.08 5.80 -12.64
C THR A 132 10.57 6.00 -12.72
N PRO A 133 10.07 6.87 -13.62
CA PRO A 133 8.63 7.04 -13.83
C PRO A 133 7.89 5.72 -14.18
N ALA A 134 8.56 4.84 -14.94
CA ALA A 134 8.02 3.54 -15.30
C ALA A 134 7.87 2.62 -14.08
N GLU A 135 8.87 2.59 -13.19
CA GLU A 135 8.80 1.82 -11.94
C GLU A 135 7.72 2.36 -10.99
N VAL A 136 7.56 3.68 -10.89
CA VAL A 136 6.45 4.28 -10.12
C VAL A 136 5.09 3.88 -10.71
N ALA A 137 4.96 3.84 -12.04
CA ALA A 137 3.75 3.33 -12.68
C ALA A 137 3.51 1.84 -12.37
N ILE A 138 4.56 1.01 -12.35
CA ILE A 138 4.48 -0.40 -11.97
C ILE A 138 4.06 -0.56 -10.51
N ILE A 139 4.59 0.27 -9.59
CA ILE A 139 4.17 0.29 -8.19
C ILE A 139 2.67 0.53 -8.07
N VAL A 140 2.17 1.59 -8.73
CA VAL A 140 0.73 1.94 -8.70
C VAL A 140 -0.11 0.84 -9.34
N ALA A 141 0.35 0.26 -10.45
CA ALA A 141 -0.31 -0.86 -11.10
C ALA A 141 -0.38 -2.09 -10.18
N SER A 142 0.71 -2.41 -9.47
CA SER A 142 0.77 -3.53 -8.52
C SER A 142 -0.21 -3.35 -7.36
N VAL A 143 -0.27 -2.14 -6.79
CA VAL A 143 -1.23 -1.80 -5.73
C VAL A 143 -2.66 -1.90 -6.25
N THR A 144 -2.90 -1.43 -7.48
CA THR A 144 -4.21 -1.51 -8.12
C THR A 144 -4.64 -2.96 -8.33
N VAL A 145 -3.74 -3.83 -8.82
CA VAL A 145 -3.99 -5.28 -8.98
C VAL A 145 -4.31 -5.92 -7.63
N LEU A 146 -3.55 -5.61 -6.58
CA LEU A 146 -3.78 -6.12 -5.23
C LEU A 146 -5.19 -5.79 -4.74
N VAL A 147 -5.56 -4.51 -4.82
CA VAL A 147 -6.84 -3.99 -4.36
C VAL A 147 -8.00 -4.53 -5.21
N ALA A 148 -7.82 -4.60 -6.53
CA ALA A 148 -8.82 -5.15 -7.45
C ALA A 148 -9.07 -6.64 -7.19
N PHE A 149 -8.00 -7.42 -6.97
CA PHE A 149 -8.11 -8.83 -6.65
C PHE A 149 -8.80 -9.04 -5.30
N HIS A 150 -8.46 -8.26 -4.28
CA HIS A 150 -9.16 -8.26 -2.99
C HIS A 150 -10.67 -7.98 -3.15
N ALA A 151 -11.03 -6.92 -3.87
CA ALA A 151 -12.42 -6.57 -4.13
C ALA A 151 -13.17 -7.67 -4.90
N ALA A 152 -12.52 -8.30 -5.88
CA ALA A 152 -13.08 -9.42 -6.63
C ALA A 152 -13.38 -10.64 -5.76
N VAL A 153 -12.45 -11.00 -4.84
CA VAL A 153 -12.66 -12.11 -3.89
C VAL A 153 -13.84 -11.81 -2.97
N ILE A 154 -13.96 -10.58 -2.46
CA ILE A 154 -15.07 -10.19 -1.58
C ILE A 154 -16.40 -10.21 -2.34
N LEU A 155 -16.43 -9.70 -3.57
CA LEU A 155 -17.63 -9.74 -4.41
C LEU A 155 -18.06 -11.18 -4.71
N ALA A 156 -17.11 -12.05 -5.05
CA ALA A 156 -17.38 -13.47 -5.26
C ALA A 156 -17.93 -14.13 -3.99
N PHE A 157 -17.35 -13.84 -2.82
CA PHE A 157 -17.83 -14.36 -1.55
C PHE A 157 -19.26 -13.89 -1.24
N LYS A 158 -19.57 -12.60 -1.44
CA LYS A 158 -20.94 -12.06 -1.28
C LYS A 158 -21.94 -12.76 -2.20
N ARG A 159 -21.57 -12.96 -3.48
CA ARG A 159 -22.42 -13.64 -4.46
C ARG A 159 -22.63 -15.13 -4.16
N LEU A 160 -21.61 -15.81 -3.63
CA LEU A 160 -21.64 -17.25 -3.37
C LEU A 160 -22.31 -17.61 -2.04
N VAL A 161 -22.20 -16.73 -1.02
CA VAL A 161 -22.72 -17.00 0.33
C VAL A 161 -24.11 -16.37 0.54
N GLY A 162 -24.47 -15.33 -0.21
CA GLY A 162 -25.76 -14.62 -0.09
C GLY A 162 -25.96 -13.96 1.27
N ASP A 163 -27.01 -13.14 1.42
CA ASP A 163 -27.37 -12.39 2.64
C ASP A 163 -27.75 -13.27 3.85
N ALA A 164 -27.37 -14.55 3.87
CA ALA A 164 -27.73 -15.54 4.88
C ALA A 164 -26.78 -15.60 6.10
N HIS A 165 -25.95 -14.57 6.33
CA HIS A 165 -25.10 -14.52 7.54
C HIS A 165 -25.38 -13.27 8.40
N PRO A 166 -25.94 -13.43 9.63
CA PRO A 166 -26.43 -12.33 10.49
C PRO A 166 -25.31 -11.58 11.23
N LEU A 167 -24.14 -11.39 10.62
CA LEU A 167 -23.04 -10.63 11.23
C LEU A 167 -22.92 -9.19 10.71
N TYR A 168 -23.80 -8.77 9.79
CA TYR A 168 -23.90 -7.36 9.37
C TYR A 168 -24.96 -6.58 10.17
N GLY A 169 -26.00 -7.25 10.71
CA GLY A 169 -27.08 -6.57 11.44
C GLY A 169 -26.78 -6.24 12.90
N ARG A 170 -25.55 -6.40 13.39
CA ARG A 170 -25.19 -6.10 14.78
C ARG A 170 -24.53 -4.73 14.95
N ASP A 171 -23.80 -4.26 13.94
CA ASP A 171 -23.17 -2.95 13.95
C ASP A 171 -24.24 -1.85 13.74
N ASP A 172 -25.20 -2.08 12.84
CA ASP A 172 -26.34 -1.17 12.61
C ASP A 172 -27.34 -1.14 13.78
N ALA A 173 -27.39 -2.20 14.59
CA ALA A 173 -28.29 -2.30 15.75
C ALA A 173 -27.73 -1.61 17.00
N ASP A 174 -26.41 -1.66 17.21
CA ASP A 174 -25.74 -0.93 18.30
C ASP A 174 -25.71 0.59 18.04
N GLU A 175 -25.62 1.01 16.78
CA GLU A 175 -25.69 2.43 16.39
C GLU A 175 -27.11 3.02 16.53
N ALA A 176 -28.14 2.20 16.37
CA ALA A 176 -29.53 2.57 16.61
C ALA A 176 -29.89 2.65 18.11
N ASP A 177 -29.44 1.71 18.96
CA ASP A 177 -29.70 1.74 20.42
C ASP A 177 -28.91 2.86 21.14
N GLY A 178 -27.77 3.27 20.59
CA GLY A 178 -26.95 4.37 21.12
C GLY A 178 -27.47 5.77 20.77
N ALA A 179 -28.31 5.90 19.74
CA ALA A 179 -28.91 7.18 19.34
C ALA A 179 -30.24 7.49 20.06
N GLU A 180 -30.84 6.48 20.73
CA GLU A 180 -32.10 6.60 21.48
C GLU A 180 -31.91 6.73 23.01
N ARG A 181 -30.68 6.99 23.50
CA ARG A 181 -30.38 7.21 24.93
C ARG A 181 -29.80 8.59 25.23
#